data_AF-A0A167HCK4-F1
#
_entry.id   AF-A0A167HCK4-F1
#
_cell.length_a   1.000
_cell.length_b   1.000
_cell.length_c   1.000
_cell.angle_alpha   90.00
_cell.angle_beta   90.00
_cell.angle_gamma   90.00
#
_symmetry.space_group_name_H-M   'P 1'
#
loop_
_entity.id
_entity.type
_entity.pdbx_description
1 polymer ?
#
loop_
_entity_poly.entity_id
_entity_poly.type
_entity_poly.pdbx_seq_one_letter_code
_entity_poly.pdbx_strand_id
1 'polypeptide(L)'
;MQLDYLRYHYEELLKLLVILSKDYEIQLIAYTEDELAIDFENELIPNTQKFIDEGYFSEEVISLLLEIDHFFETRSGQNYNGFWSGIETHPDWGVLREMAKNILVKLGMDKLEVNIDAQKEYDQHRQVIAMKVTIELDESNL
;
A
#
# COMPACT_ATOMS: atom_id res chain seq x y z
N MET A 1 -6.15 -20.94 11.61
CA MET A 1 -7.19 -19.90 11.60
C MET A 1 -6.66 -18.53 12.03
N GLN A 2 -6.10 -18.37 13.24
CA GLN A 2 -5.58 -17.07 13.69
C GLN A 2 -4.24 -16.68 13.00
N LEU A 3 -3.36 -17.68 12.76
CA LEU A 3 -2.15 -17.50 11.96
C LEU A 3 -2.44 -17.18 10.49
N ASP A 4 -3.45 -17.84 9.89
CA ASP A 4 -3.83 -17.59 8.49
C ASP A 4 -4.37 -16.16 8.29
N TYR A 5 -5.12 -15.66 9.29
CA TYR A 5 -5.62 -14.29 9.31
C TYR A 5 -4.48 -13.26 9.40
N LEU A 6 -3.56 -13.43 10.36
CA LEU A 6 -2.46 -12.47 10.51
C LEU A 6 -1.49 -12.52 9.32
N ARG A 7 -1.26 -13.71 8.76
CA ARG A 7 -0.47 -13.88 7.55
C ARG A 7 -1.09 -13.16 6.36
N TYR A 8 -2.40 -13.28 6.17
CA TYR A 8 -3.13 -12.54 5.13
C TYR A 8 -2.87 -11.04 5.27
N HIS A 9 -3.09 -10.47 6.46
CA HIS A 9 -2.89 -9.03 6.68
C HIS A 9 -1.43 -8.59 6.51
N TYR A 10 -0.49 -9.47 6.86
CA TYR A 10 0.93 -9.23 6.60
C TYR A 10 1.22 -9.15 5.09
N GLU A 11 0.72 -10.11 4.30
CA GLU A 11 0.92 -10.16 2.86
C GLU A 11 0.25 -8.97 2.16
N GLU A 12 -0.96 -8.56 2.58
CA GLU A 12 -1.62 -7.36 2.07
C GLU A 12 -0.83 -6.08 2.40
N LEU A 13 -0.32 -5.94 3.63
CA LEU A 13 0.52 -4.79 3.98
C LEU A 13 1.82 -4.74 3.16
N LEU A 14 2.43 -5.89 2.86
CA LEU A 14 3.58 -5.95 1.95
C LEU A 14 3.21 -5.50 0.53
N LYS A 15 2.05 -5.92 -0.01
CA LYS A 15 1.58 -5.46 -1.33
C LYS A 15 1.40 -3.95 -1.34
N LEU A 16 0.77 -3.39 -0.32
CA LEU A 16 0.55 -1.95 -0.18
C LEU A 16 1.89 -1.19 -0.11
N LEU A 17 2.88 -1.68 0.63
CA LEU A 17 4.23 -1.10 0.65
C LEU A 17 4.90 -1.15 -0.72
N VAL A 18 4.81 -2.29 -1.42
CA VAL A 18 5.38 -2.41 -2.77
C VAL A 18 4.70 -1.39 -3.68
N ILE A 19 3.37 -1.29 -3.70
CA ILE A 19 2.65 -0.33 -4.53
C ILE A 19 3.00 1.11 -4.15
N LEU A 20 3.01 1.43 -2.85
CA LEU A 20 3.43 2.75 -2.36
C LEU A 20 4.83 3.11 -2.81
N SER A 21 5.73 2.14 -2.96
CA SER A 21 7.11 2.37 -3.41
C SER A 21 7.24 2.67 -4.92
N LYS A 22 6.22 2.35 -5.72
CA LYS A 22 6.25 2.51 -7.19
C LYS A 22 5.91 3.93 -7.64
N ASP A 23 6.19 4.18 -8.92
CA ASP A 23 5.80 5.41 -9.59
C ASP A 23 4.27 5.51 -9.72
N TYR A 24 3.79 6.73 -9.99
CA TYR A 24 2.37 7.06 -9.93
C TYR A 24 1.51 6.27 -10.91
N GLU A 25 2.06 5.87 -12.06
CA GLU A 25 1.32 5.10 -13.06
C GLU A 25 0.89 3.73 -12.52
N ILE A 26 1.76 3.08 -11.75
CA ILE A 26 1.47 1.79 -11.12
C ILE A 26 0.48 1.97 -9.97
N GLN A 27 0.67 3.01 -9.17
CA GLN A 27 -0.23 3.31 -8.05
C GLN A 27 -1.67 3.54 -8.53
N LEU A 28 -1.85 4.34 -9.59
CA LEU A 28 -3.16 4.63 -10.19
C LEU A 28 -3.83 3.44 -10.89
N ILE A 29 -3.06 2.43 -11.30
CA ILE A 29 -3.63 1.17 -11.81
C ILE A 29 -4.14 0.33 -10.63
N ALA A 30 -3.41 0.34 -9.51
CA ALA A 30 -3.67 -0.52 -8.38
C ALA A 30 -4.83 -0.03 -7.50
N TYR A 31 -4.84 1.26 -7.16
CA TYR A 31 -5.74 1.86 -6.17
C TYR A 31 -6.07 3.31 -6.51
N THR A 32 -7.18 3.81 -5.97
CA THR A 32 -7.32 5.26 -5.79
C THR A 32 -6.46 5.73 -4.62
N GLU A 33 -6.15 7.03 -4.58
CA GLU A 33 -5.31 7.61 -3.54
C GLU A 33 -5.83 7.39 -2.12
N ASP A 34 -7.16 7.51 -1.94
CA ASP A 34 -7.85 7.32 -0.67
C ASP A 34 -7.97 5.84 -0.28
N GLU A 35 -8.26 4.95 -1.22
CA GLU A 35 -8.28 3.50 -0.98
C GLU A 35 -6.93 3.00 -0.47
N LEU A 36 -5.83 3.47 -1.06
CA LEU A 36 -4.48 3.08 -0.64
C LEU A 36 -4.20 3.44 0.83
N ALA A 37 -4.66 4.61 1.29
CA ALA A 37 -4.49 5.06 2.67
C ALA A 37 -5.40 4.27 3.63
N ILE A 38 -6.67 4.08 3.25
CA ILE A 38 -7.67 3.35 4.05
C ILE A 38 -7.25 1.89 4.22
N ASP A 39 -6.84 1.22 3.14
CA ASP A 39 -6.41 -0.18 3.20
C ASP A 39 -5.13 -0.30 4.02
N PHE A 40 -4.19 0.63 3.90
CA PHE A 40 -2.99 0.63 4.74
C PHE A 40 -3.31 0.71 6.24
N GLU A 41 -4.19 1.62 6.65
CA GLU A 41 -4.65 1.72 8.04
C GLU A 41 -5.33 0.43 8.51
N ASN A 42 -6.25 -0.11 7.70
CA ASN A 42 -7.04 -1.30 8.02
C ASN A 42 -6.18 -2.55 8.20
N GLU A 43 -5.13 -2.70 7.40
CA GLU A 43 -4.21 -3.83 7.46
C GLU A 43 -3.23 -3.71 8.64
N LEU A 44 -2.80 -2.49 8.98
CA LEU A 44 -1.83 -2.20 10.03
C LEU A 44 -2.45 -2.09 11.44
N ILE A 45 -3.31 -1.11 11.66
CA ILE A 45 -3.67 -0.63 13.00
C ILE A 45 -4.28 -1.73 13.88
N PRO A 46 -5.26 -2.53 13.41
CA PRO A 46 -5.86 -3.60 14.22
C PRO A 46 -4.90 -4.74 14.57
N ASN A 47 -3.78 -4.84 13.84
CA ASN A 47 -2.86 -5.98 13.89
C ASN A 47 -1.47 -5.63 14.47
N THR A 48 -1.17 -4.35 14.70
CA THR A 48 0.11 -3.82 15.20
C THR A 48 0.78 -4.70 16.28
N GLN A 49 0.10 -4.91 17.42
CA GLN A 49 0.69 -5.68 18.52
C GLN A 49 0.91 -7.16 18.14
N LYS A 50 -0.02 -7.74 17.37
CA LYS A 50 0.07 -9.15 16.95
C LYS A 50 1.24 -9.36 15.98
N PHE A 51 1.50 -8.41 15.08
CA PHE A 51 2.67 -8.49 14.20
C PHE A 51 3.99 -8.51 14.97
N ILE A 52 4.07 -7.77 16.08
CA ILE A 52 5.24 -7.78 16.97
C ILE A 52 5.33 -9.11 17.71
N ASP A 53 4.25 -9.52 18.35
CA ASP A 53 4.21 -10.71 19.20
C ASP A 53 4.54 -11.99 18.42
N GLU A 54 4.08 -12.08 17.16
CA GLU A 54 4.32 -13.22 16.26
C GLU A 54 5.59 -13.06 15.41
N GLY A 55 6.32 -11.95 15.55
CA GLY A 55 7.62 -11.73 14.92
C GLY A 55 7.59 -11.41 13.42
N TYR A 56 6.44 -11.01 12.86
CA TYR A 56 6.35 -10.53 11.47
C TYR A 56 7.10 -9.23 11.28
N PHE A 57 7.04 -8.33 12.27
CA PHE A 57 7.75 -7.06 12.26
C PHE A 57 8.47 -6.82 13.59
N SER A 58 9.66 -6.22 13.49
CA SER A 58 10.29 -5.61 14.67
C SER A 58 9.53 -4.35 15.10
N GLU A 59 9.63 -3.96 16.36
CA GLU A 59 9.06 -2.69 16.86
C GLU A 59 9.53 -1.49 16.03
N GLU A 60 10.78 -1.49 15.58
CA GLU A 60 11.33 -0.44 14.73
C GLU A 60 10.63 -0.38 13.36
N VAL A 61 10.32 -1.53 12.74
CA VAL A 61 9.57 -1.54 11.47
C VAL A 61 8.13 -1.08 11.70
N ILE A 62 7.49 -1.49 12.80
CA ILE A 62 6.15 -1.02 13.17
C ILE A 62 6.12 0.50 13.33
N SER A 63 7.14 1.09 13.99
CA SER A 63 7.22 2.54 14.12
C SER A 63 7.24 3.23 12.75
N LEU A 64 7.99 2.71 11.79
CA LEU A 64 8.05 3.26 10.42
C LEU A 64 6.73 3.09 9.66
N LEU A 65 6.02 1.98 9.87
CA LEU A 65 4.69 1.76 9.29
C LEU A 65 3.68 2.76 9.85
N LEU A 66 3.70 2.98 11.17
CA LEU A 66 2.86 4.00 11.83
C LEU A 66 3.22 5.42 11.39
N GLU A 67 4.46 5.70 10.98
CA GLU A 67 4.82 6.98 10.38
C GLU A 67 4.16 7.20 9.02
N ILE A 68 4.00 6.15 8.19
CA ILE A 68 3.23 6.23 6.93
C ILE A 68 1.76 6.51 7.22
N ASP A 69 1.15 5.77 8.14
CA ASP A 69 -0.24 5.97 8.56
C ASP A 69 -0.48 7.40 9.07
N HIS A 70 0.36 7.86 9.99
CA HIS A 70 0.30 9.24 10.49
C HIS A 70 0.52 10.29 9.39
N PHE A 71 1.34 9.97 8.39
CA PHE A 71 1.55 10.83 7.23
C PHE A 71 0.24 11.02 6.47
N PHE A 72 -0.52 9.95 6.20
CA PHE A 72 -1.84 10.03 5.59
C PHE A 72 -2.84 10.81 6.44
N GLU A 73 -2.93 10.51 7.74
CA GLU A 73 -3.88 11.16 8.66
C GLU A 73 -3.67 12.67 8.75
N THR A 74 -2.42 13.12 8.71
CA THR A 74 -2.13 14.56 8.72
C THR A 74 -2.65 15.28 7.46
N ARG A 75 -2.82 14.56 6.33
CA ARG A 75 -3.38 15.08 5.08
C ARG A 75 -4.89 14.84 4.95
N SER A 76 -5.50 13.96 5.75
CA SER A 76 -6.95 13.75 5.77
C SER A 76 -7.68 14.89 6.52
N GLY A 77 -7.08 15.40 7.59
CA GLY A 77 -7.67 16.42 8.48
C GLY A 77 -7.57 17.87 8.02
N GLN A 78 -6.84 18.18 6.94
CA GLN A 78 -6.67 19.55 6.43
C GLN A 78 -7.08 19.64 4.96
N ASN A 79 -7.49 20.83 4.51
CA ASN A 79 -7.59 21.22 3.10
C ASN A 79 -6.19 21.19 2.46
N TYR A 80 -5.56 20.02 2.43
CA TYR A 80 -4.20 19.82 1.96
C TYR A 80 -4.26 19.84 0.44
N ASN A 81 -4.01 21.03 -0.10
CA ASN A 81 -4.21 21.44 -1.50
C ASN A 81 -3.82 20.36 -2.51
N GLY A 82 -4.80 19.54 -2.90
CA GLY A 82 -4.65 18.58 -3.99
C GLY A 82 -3.73 17.40 -3.70
N PHE A 83 -3.40 17.08 -2.44
CA PHE A 83 -2.61 15.87 -2.13
C PHE A 83 -3.31 14.61 -2.67
N TRP A 84 -4.57 14.43 -2.29
CA TRP A 84 -5.39 13.28 -2.70
C TRP A 84 -5.74 13.23 -4.18
N SER A 85 -5.49 14.31 -4.93
CA SER A 85 -5.70 14.36 -6.38
C SER A 85 -4.39 14.59 -7.14
N GLY A 86 -3.26 14.42 -6.47
CA GLY A 86 -1.95 14.91 -6.89
C GLY A 86 -0.89 13.83 -6.89
N ILE A 87 -1.24 12.56 -7.03
CA ILE A 87 -0.28 11.44 -6.97
C ILE A 87 0.89 11.57 -7.95
N GLU A 88 0.66 12.17 -9.12
CA GLU A 88 1.67 12.43 -10.16
C GLU A 88 2.60 13.60 -9.80
N THR A 89 2.07 14.66 -9.17
CA THR A 89 2.73 15.97 -9.13
C THR A 89 3.03 16.51 -7.74
N HIS A 90 2.32 16.03 -6.72
CA HIS A 90 2.46 16.52 -5.36
C HIS A 90 3.66 15.85 -4.68
N PRO A 91 4.63 16.64 -4.15
CA PRO A 91 5.92 16.12 -3.67
C PRO A 91 5.79 15.11 -2.51
N ASP A 92 4.77 15.26 -1.67
CA ASP A 92 4.50 14.33 -0.56
C ASP A 92 4.32 12.87 -1.00
N TRP A 93 3.83 12.61 -2.22
CA TRP A 93 3.77 11.24 -2.76
C TRP A 93 5.17 10.68 -3.04
N GLY A 94 6.12 11.53 -3.44
CA GLY A 94 7.53 11.15 -3.52
C GLY A 94 8.10 10.80 -2.14
N VAL A 95 7.70 11.50 -1.09
CA VAL A 95 8.10 11.17 0.29
C VAL A 95 7.54 9.81 0.71
N LEU A 96 6.25 9.54 0.47
CA LEU A 96 5.62 8.25 0.76
C LEU A 96 6.31 7.09 0.03
N ARG A 97 6.66 7.28 -1.25
CA ARG A 97 7.42 6.29 -2.03
C ARG A 97 8.74 5.93 -1.36
N GLU A 98 9.51 6.93 -0.95
CA GLU A 98 10.80 6.70 -0.30
C GLU A 98 10.65 6.08 1.10
N MET A 99 9.63 6.47 1.87
CA MET A 99 9.31 5.82 3.14
C MET A 99 9.03 4.32 2.95
N ALA A 100 8.17 3.97 1.99
CA ALA A 100 7.85 2.58 1.69
C ALA A 100 9.07 1.77 1.20
N LYS A 101 9.88 2.34 0.29
CA LYS A 101 11.14 1.71 -0.15
C LYS A 101 12.08 1.42 1.02
N ASN A 102 12.26 2.37 1.92
CA ASN A 102 13.16 2.22 3.06
C ASN A 102 12.68 1.10 4.01
N ILE A 103 11.38 0.95 4.20
CA ILE A 103 10.80 -0.15 4.98
C ILE A 103 11.08 -1.49 4.30
N LEU A 104 10.86 -1.61 2.98
CA LEU A 104 11.15 -2.83 2.22
C LEU A 104 12.63 -3.21 2.30
N VAL A 105 13.56 -2.24 2.15
CA VAL A 105 15.01 -2.47 2.33
C VAL A 105 15.31 -2.98 3.73
N LYS A 106 14.70 -2.40 4.76
CA LYS A 106 14.92 -2.80 6.15
C LYS A 106 14.41 -4.20 6.47
N LEU A 107 13.40 -4.67 5.73
CA LEU A 107 12.90 -6.03 5.76
C LEU A 107 13.75 -7.02 4.91
N GLY A 108 14.73 -6.53 4.15
CA GLY A 108 15.47 -7.34 3.18
C GLY A 108 14.62 -7.75 1.97
N MET A 109 13.59 -6.96 1.66
CA MET A 109 12.59 -7.20 0.62
C MET A 109 12.62 -6.11 -0.47
N ASP A 110 13.79 -5.52 -0.71
CA ASP A 110 13.99 -4.44 -1.70
C ASP A 110 13.69 -4.85 -3.14
N LYS A 111 13.67 -6.16 -3.40
CA LYS A 111 13.36 -6.76 -4.71
C LYS A 111 11.95 -7.36 -4.78
N LEU A 112 11.16 -7.20 -3.73
CA LEU A 112 9.79 -7.68 -3.72
C LEU A 112 8.98 -6.87 -4.75
N GLU A 113 8.27 -7.58 -5.61
CA GLU A 113 7.47 -7.00 -6.68
C GLU A 113 6.00 -7.43 -6.52
N VAL A 114 5.11 -6.76 -7.24
CA VAL A 114 3.71 -7.18 -7.37
C VAL A 114 3.35 -7.37 -8.82
N ASN A 115 2.55 -8.39 -9.09
CA ASN A 115 1.86 -8.56 -10.36
C ASN A 115 0.49 -7.90 -10.25
N ILE A 116 0.18 -7.01 -11.20
CA ILE A 116 -1.08 -6.27 -11.24
C ILE A 116 -1.81 -6.63 -12.54
N ASP A 117 -2.97 -7.26 -12.40
CA ASP A 117 -3.89 -7.53 -13.51
C ASP A 117 -5.13 -6.64 -13.38
N ALA A 118 -5.36 -5.77 -14.36
CA ALA A 118 -6.48 -4.84 -14.38
C ALA A 118 -7.39 -5.13 -15.58
N GLN A 119 -8.60 -5.61 -15.29
CA GLN A 119 -9.61 -5.97 -16.28
C GLN A 119 -10.73 -4.94 -16.27
N LYS A 120 -11.04 -4.36 -17.44
CA LYS A 120 -12.14 -3.40 -17.60
C LYS A 120 -13.32 -4.07 -18.27
N GLU A 121 -14.49 -3.90 -17.68
CA GLU A 121 -15.76 -4.29 -18.29
C GLU A 121 -16.37 -3.06 -18.97
N TYR A 122 -16.94 -3.27 -20.16
CA TYR A 122 -17.47 -2.22 -21.00
C TYR A 122 -18.95 -2.44 -21.30
N ASP A 123 -19.72 -1.35 -21.40
CA ASP A 123 -21.08 -1.39 -21.92
C ASP A 123 -21.12 -1.52 -23.46
N GLN A 124 -22.33 -1.58 -24.01
CA GLN A 124 -22.59 -1.61 -25.45
C GLN A 124 -22.06 -0.38 -26.22
N HIS A 125 -21.76 0.72 -25.53
CA HIS A 125 -21.20 1.97 -26.07
C HIS A 125 -19.69 2.09 -25.83
N ARG A 126 -19.02 1.03 -25.34
CA ARG A 126 -17.60 1.02 -24.96
C ARG A 126 -17.24 1.97 -23.83
N GLN A 127 -18.18 2.31 -22.96
CA GLN A 127 -17.91 3.00 -21.70
C GLN A 127 -17.52 1.97 -20.64
N VAL A 128 -16.51 2.28 -19.83
CA VAL A 128 -16.12 1.41 -18.71
C VAL A 128 -17.22 1.44 -17.65
N ILE A 129 -17.72 0.27 -17.27
CA ILE A 129 -18.76 0.11 -16.24
C ILE A 129 -18.25 -0.56 -14.97
N ALA A 130 -17.16 -1.32 -15.07
CA ALA A 130 -16.47 -1.89 -13.93
C ALA A 130 -14.98 -2.03 -14.25
N MET A 131 -14.16 -1.96 -13.21
CA MET A 131 -12.75 -2.32 -13.27
C MET A 131 -12.51 -3.32 -12.14
N LYS A 132 -11.88 -4.44 -12.47
CA LYS A 132 -11.39 -5.41 -11.51
C LYS A 132 -9.88 -5.37 -11.52
N VAL A 133 -9.29 -5.12 -10.37
CA VAL A 133 -7.83 -5.15 -10.19
C VAL A 133 -7.49 -6.34 -9.29
N THR A 134 -6.47 -7.11 -9.65
CA THR A 134 -5.93 -8.22 -8.84
C THR A 134 -4.45 -7.96 -8.64
N ILE A 135 -4.01 -8.04 -7.37
CA ILE A 135 -2.65 -7.74 -6.94
C ILE A 135 -2.11 -8.94 -6.17
N GLU A 136 -1.00 -9.48 -6.66
CA GLU A 136 -0.33 -10.64 -6.05
C GLU A 136 1.14 -10.32 -5.84
N LEU A 137 1.71 -10.78 -4.72
CA LEU A 137 3.15 -10.68 -4.48
C LEU A 137 3.88 -11.58 -5.49
N ASP A 138 4.94 -11.04 -6.10
CA ASP A 138 5.85 -11.82 -6.92
C ASP A 138 7.06 -12.25 -6.08
N GLU A 139 7.00 -13.48 -5.58
CA GLU A 139 8.06 -14.09 -4.79
C GLU A 139 9.23 -14.63 -5.66
N SER A 140 9.17 -14.48 -6.98
CA SER A 140 10.18 -15.05 -7.90
C SER A 140 11.59 -14.49 -7.70
N ASN A 141 11.73 -13.35 -7.02
CA ASN A 141 12.98 -12.63 -6.81
C ASN A 141 13.46 -12.58 -5.34
N LEU A 142 12.82 -13.35 -4.44
CA LEU A 142 13.21 -13.51 -3.04
C LEU A 142 14.35 -14.54 -2.85
#